data_AF-A0A3G2LGM8-F1
#
_entry.id   AF-A0A3G2LGM8-F1
#
_cell.length_a   1.000
_cell.length_b   1.000
_cell.length_c   1.000
_cell.angle_alpha   90.00
_cell.angle_beta   90.00
_cell.angle_gamma   90.00
#
_symmetry.space_group_name_H-M   'P 1'
#
loop_
_entity.id
_entity.type
_entity.pdbx_description
1 polymer ?
#
loop_
_entity_poly.entity_id
_entity_poly.type
_entity_poly.pdbx_seq_one_letter_code
_entity_poly.pdbx_strand_id
1 'polypeptide(L)'
;PDRISPEVKEKIGNLSFQSYRPNKRNILVIGPVPGQKYSEIVFPILSPDPATKKDVYFLKYPIYVGGNRGRGQIYPDGSKSNNTVYNATSAGIVSRIVRKEKGGYEIIIVDASDGHQVVDIIPPGPELLVSEGESIKLDQPLTSNPNVGGFGQGDAEIVLQDPLRAQGLLFFLASVILAQIFLVLKKKQFEKVQLYEMNF
;
A
#
# COMPACT_ATOMS: atom_id res chain seq x y z
N PRO A 1 -16.17 -14.05 -13.80
CA PRO A 1 -16.61 -13.01 -14.76
C PRO A 1 -18.12 -12.78 -14.73
N ASP A 2 -18.90 -13.87 -14.71
CA ASP A 2 -20.37 -13.82 -14.91
C ASP A 2 -21.16 -13.27 -13.73
N ARG A 3 -20.51 -13.15 -12.55
CA ARG A 3 -21.09 -12.58 -11.33
C ARG A 3 -20.80 -11.08 -11.15
N ILE A 4 -20.05 -10.47 -12.06
CA ILE A 4 -19.68 -9.06 -11.99
C ILE A 4 -20.77 -8.25 -12.69
N SER A 5 -21.33 -7.26 -11.99
CA SER A 5 -22.34 -6.37 -12.59
C SER A 5 -21.74 -5.52 -13.72
N PRO A 6 -22.55 -5.07 -14.70
CA PRO A 6 -22.07 -4.22 -15.79
C PRO A 6 -21.35 -2.95 -15.31
N GLU A 7 -21.88 -2.30 -14.27
CA GLU A 7 -21.28 -1.08 -13.69
C GLU A 7 -19.88 -1.34 -13.11
N VAL A 8 -19.71 -2.43 -12.36
CA VAL A 8 -18.40 -2.79 -11.80
C VAL A 8 -17.43 -3.21 -12.91
N LYS A 9 -17.92 -3.88 -13.96
CA LYS A 9 -17.11 -4.27 -15.11
C LYS A 9 -16.57 -3.06 -15.87
N GLU A 10 -17.36 -1.99 -16.00
CA GLU A 10 -16.91 -0.74 -16.61
C GLU A 10 -15.81 -0.06 -15.78
N LYS A 11 -15.99 0.01 -14.45
CA LYS A 11 -14.99 0.56 -13.52
C LYS A 11 -13.66 -0.20 -13.52
N ILE A 12 -13.71 -1.52 -13.67
CA ILE A 12 -12.51 -2.36 -13.80
C ILE A 12 -11.81 -2.07 -15.15
N GLY A 13 -12.58 -1.86 -16.21
CA GLY A 13 -12.05 -1.74 -17.57
C GLY A 13 -11.29 -3.00 -18.01
N ASN A 14 -10.13 -2.80 -18.65
CA ASN A 14 -9.32 -3.90 -19.21
C ASN A 14 -8.24 -4.42 -18.25
N LEU A 15 -8.46 -4.29 -16.94
CA LEU A 15 -7.53 -4.77 -15.93
C LEU A 15 -7.59 -6.30 -15.80
N SER A 16 -6.42 -6.93 -15.76
CA SER A 16 -6.27 -8.37 -15.56
C SER A 16 -5.68 -8.65 -14.19
N PHE A 17 -6.40 -9.41 -13.38
CA PHE A 17 -5.98 -9.78 -12.03
C PHE A 17 -5.37 -11.19 -12.06
N GLN A 18 -4.18 -11.31 -11.50
CA GLN A 18 -3.47 -12.59 -11.41
C GLN A 18 -3.34 -13.03 -9.95
N SER A 19 -3.36 -14.34 -9.72
CA SER A 19 -3.01 -14.89 -8.40
C SER A 19 -1.49 -14.85 -8.24
N TYR A 20 -1.01 -14.46 -7.06
CA TYR A 20 0.44 -14.41 -6.77
C TYR A 20 1.14 -15.76 -6.99
N ARG A 21 0.43 -16.86 -6.67
CA ARG A 21 0.85 -18.24 -6.96
C ARG A 21 -0.38 -19.10 -7.29
N PRO A 22 -0.24 -20.20 -8.03
CA PRO A 22 -1.36 -21.09 -8.36
C PRO A 22 -2.18 -21.56 -7.15
N ASN A 23 -1.50 -21.83 -6.03
CA ASN A 23 -2.11 -22.31 -4.78
C ASN A 23 -2.57 -21.18 -3.84
N LYS A 24 -2.34 -19.91 -4.19
CA LYS A 24 -2.65 -18.72 -3.38
C LYS A 24 -3.60 -17.80 -4.14
N ARG A 25 -4.85 -18.25 -4.31
CA ARG A 25 -5.89 -17.52 -5.05
C ARG A 25 -6.40 -16.26 -4.35
N ASN A 26 -6.15 -16.14 -3.04
CA ASN A 26 -6.57 -14.98 -2.23
C ASN A 26 -5.56 -13.82 -2.25
N ILE A 27 -4.38 -14.01 -2.86
CA ILE A 27 -3.38 -12.94 -3.02
C ILE A 27 -3.41 -12.53 -4.49
N LEU A 28 -3.91 -11.33 -4.76
CA LEU A 28 -4.09 -10.80 -6.10
C LEU A 28 -2.98 -9.80 -6.42
N VAL A 29 -2.42 -9.90 -7.62
CA VAL A 29 -1.42 -8.97 -8.16
C VAL A 29 -1.89 -8.43 -9.49
N ILE A 30 -1.56 -7.17 -9.74
CA ILE A 30 -1.88 -6.44 -10.96
C ILE A 30 -0.71 -5.55 -11.36
N GLY A 31 -0.51 -5.38 -12.67
CA GLY A 31 0.48 -4.47 -13.23
C GLY A 31 1.45 -5.13 -14.21
N PRO A 32 2.28 -4.32 -14.90
CA PRO A 32 2.26 -2.85 -14.92
C PRO A 32 1.07 -2.29 -15.70
N VAL A 33 0.55 -1.12 -15.30
CA VAL A 33 -0.57 -0.43 -15.97
C VAL A 33 -0.30 1.07 -16.13
N PRO A 34 -0.90 1.76 -17.13
CA PRO A 34 -0.72 3.21 -17.30
C PRO A 34 -1.28 4.01 -16.11
N GLY A 35 -0.40 4.65 -15.34
CA GLY A 35 -0.78 5.36 -14.11
C GLY A 35 -1.66 6.60 -14.30
N GLN A 36 -1.67 7.21 -15.49
CA GLN A 36 -2.61 8.32 -15.80
C GLN A 36 -4.06 7.83 -15.92
N LYS A 37 -4.25 6.59 -16.42
CA LYS A 37 -5.57 5.99 -16.60
C LYS A 37 -6.04 5.29 -15.33
N TYR A 38 -5.11 4.70 -14.58
CA TYR A 38 -5.39 3.87 -13.41
C TYR A 38 -4.76 4.49 -12.16
N SER A 39 -5.25 5.67 -11.76
CA SER A 39 -4.95 6.26 -10.46
C SER A 39 -5.69 5.56 -9.32
N GLU A 40 -6.86 4.99 -9.63
CA GLU A 40 -7.67 4.15 -8.76
C GLU A 40 -7.93 2.81 -9.45
N ILE A 41 -7.89 1.73 -8.67
CA ILE A 41 -8.11 0.36 -9.17
C ILE A 41 -9.19 -0.28 -8.32
N VAL A 42 -10.27 -0.72 -8.98
CA VAL A 42 -11.38 -1.44 -8.33
C VAL A 42 -11.14 -2.94 -8.41
N PHE A 43 -11.11 -3.61 -7.25
CA PHE A 43 -10.96 -5.06 -7.15
C PHE A 43 -12.32 -5.76 -6.95
N PRO A 44 -12.79 -6.60 -7.88
CA PRO A 44 -14.00 -7.40 -7.68
C PRO A 44 -13.70 -8.63 -6.82
N ILE A 45 -13.83 -8.48 -5.49
CA ILE A 45 -13.60 -9.57 -4.53
C ILE A 45 -14.92 -10.25 -4.18
N LEU A 46 -14.94 -11.58 -4.21
CA LEU A 46 -16.07 -12.39 -3.79
C LEU A 46 -15.83 -12.92 -2.37
N SER A 47 -16.77 -12.65 -1.46
CA SER A 47 -16.73 -13.22 -0.11
C SER A 47 -16.93 -14.75 -0.13
N PRO A 48 -16.25 -15.49 0.75
CA PRO A 48 -16.52 -16.91 0.98
C PRO A 48 -17.84 -17.10 1.74
N ASP A 49 -18.37 -18.33 1.68
CA ASP A 49 -19.56 -18.74 2.42
C ASP A 49 -19.20 -19.79 3.49
N PRO A 50 -19.29 -19.45 4.79
CA PRO A 50 -19.07 -20.37 5.91
C PRO A 50 -19.99 -21.61 5.94
N ALA A 51 -21.16 -21.57 5.29
CA ALA A 51 -22.05 -22.72 5.23
C ALA A 51 -21.43 -23.86 4.40
N THR A 52 -20.75 -23.50 3.31
CA THR A 52 -20.11 -24.43 2.37
C THR A 52 -18.63 -24.68 2.69
N LYS A 53 -17.92 -23.70 3.25
CA LYS A 53 -16.50 -23.78 3.60
C LYS A 53 -16.29 -23.80 5.11
N LYS A 54 -15.85 -24.94 5.64
CA LYS A 54 -15.71 -25.17 7.09
C LYS A 54 -14.52 -24.46 7.74
N ASP A 55 -13.56 -24.03 6.94
CA ASP A 55 -12.36 -23.29 7.35
C ASP A 55 -12.57 -21.77 7.40
N VAL A 56 -13.78 -21.30 7.11
CA VAL A 56 -14.14 -19.88 7.10
C VAL A 56 -15.20 -19.61 8.17
N TYR A 57 -15.02 -18.54 8.94
CA TYR A 57 -15.90 -18.16 10.03
C TYR A 57 -16.42 -16.72 9.89
N PHE A 58 -17.57 -16.42 10.49
CA PHE A 58 -18.09 -15.05 10.56
C PHE A 58 -17.30 -14.21 11.58
N LEU A 59 -16.26 -13.55 11.09
CA LEU A 59 -15.30 -12.76 11.85
C LEU A 59 -14.95 -11.47 11.10
N LYS A 60 -14.19 -10.61 11.77
CA LYS A 60 -13.48 -9.49 11.15
C LYS A 60 -12.14 -9.98 10.61
N TYR A 61 -11.90 -9.76 9.32
CA TYR A 61 -10.68 -10.17 8.62
C TYR A 61 -9.85 -8.97 8.18
N PRO A 62 -8.52 -9.03 8.27
CA PRO A 62 -7.66 -7.99 7.71
C PRO A 62 -7.54 -8.12 6.18
N ILE A 63 -7.35 -6.99 5.52
CA ILE A 63 -7.00 -6.85 4.12
C ILE A 63 -5.74 -5.99 4.05
N TYR A 64 -4.69 -6.53 3.45
CA TYR A 64 -3.43 -5.82 3.25
C TYR A 64 -3.29 -5.44 1.79
N VAL A 65 -2.90 -4.20 1.53
CA VAL A 65 -2.68 -3.69 0.17
C VAL A 65 -1.29 -3.05 0.08
N GLY A 66 -0.63 -3.27 -1.04
CA GLY A 66 0.62 -2.60 -1.41
C GLY A 66 0.47 -2.02 -2.81
N GLY A 67 0.86 -0.76 -2.97
CA GLY A 67 0.77 -0.05 -4.24
C GLY A 67 2.08 0.64 -4.57
N ASN A 68 2.55 0.51 -5.81
CA ASN A 68 3.73 1.20 -6.30
C ASN A 68 3.37 2.11 -7.48
N ARG A 69 3.93 3.33 -7.49
CA ARG A 69 3.94 4.21 -8.67
C ARG A 69 5.37 4.57 -9.02
N GLY A 70 5.77 4.35 -10.27
CA GLY A 70 7.13 4.63 -10.75
C GLY A 70 8.01 3.37 -10.84
N ARG A 71 9.27 3.56 -11.24
CA ARG A 71 10.23 2.46 -11.45
C ARG A 71 11.01 2.14 -10.18
N GLY A 72 11.37 0.87 -10.02
CA GLY A 72 12.21 0.42 -8.90
C GLY A 72 13.68 0.84 -9.02
N GLN A 73 14.39 0.77 -7.89
CA GLN A 73 15.78 1.18 -7.75
C GLN A 73 16.78 0.04 -7.97
N ILE A 74 16.34 -1.20 -7.78
CA ILE A 74 17.19 -2.40 -7.77
C ILE A 74 16.51 -3.49 -8.61
N TYR A 75 17.31 -4.21 -9.41
CA TYR A 75 16.87 -5.36 -10.18
C TYR A 75 16.98 -6.67 -9.37
N PRO A 76 16.29 -7.75 -9.77
CA PRO A 76 16.34 -9.02 -9.06
C PRO A 76 17.74 -9.64 -8.91
N ASP A 77 18.68 -9.28 -9.77
CA ASP A 77 20.10 -9.69 -9.70
C ASP A 77 20.93 -8.86 -8.71
N GLY A 78 20.32 -7.87 -8.06
CA GLY A 78 20.97 -6.96 -7.11
C GLY A 78 21.59 -5.72 -7.75
N SER A 79 21.60 -5.60 -9.09
CA SER A 79 22.15 -4.44 -9.77
C SER A 79 21.25 -3.20 -9.59
N LYS A 80 21.87 -2.01 -9.51
CA LYS A 80 21.16 -0.73 -9.43
C LYS A 80 20.53 -0.38 -10.78
N SER A 81 19.34 0.21 -10.75
CA SER A 81 18.71 0.81 -11.92
C SER A 81 19.23 2.23 -12.16
N ASN A 82 18.84 2.86 -13.26
CA ASN A 82 19.10 4.28 -13.49
C ASN A 82 18.12 5.23 -12.75
N ASN A 83 17.24 4.69 -11.88
CA ASN A 83 16.29 5.47 -11.07
C ASN A 83 16.71 5.51 -9.59
N THR A 84 18.01 5.69 -9.33
CA THR A 84 18.59 5.73 -7.99
C THR A 84 19.84 6.60 -7.96
N VAL A 85 20.36 6.84 -6.76
CA VAL A 85 21.58 7.62 -6.53
C VAL A 85 22.81 6.73 -6.73
N TYR A 86 23.81 7.26 -7.43
CA TYR A 86 25.13 6.67 -7.57
C TYR A 86 26.10 7.37 -6.61
N ASN A 87 26.79 6.57 -5.80
CA ASN A 87 27.72 7.04 -4.78
C ASN A 87 29.15 6.73 -5.22
N ALA A 88 30.11 7.48 -4.70
CA ALA A 88 31.53 7.28 -4.94
C ALA A 88 32.03 5.97 -4.33
N THR A 89 32.70 5.15 -5.15
CA THR A 89 33.28 3.87 -4.71
C THR A 89 34.55 4.07 -3.86
N SER A 90 35.19 5.23 -3.93
CA SER A 90 36.39 5.57 -3.16
C SER A 90 36.43 7.06 -2.80
N ALA A 91 37.21 7.40 -1.77
CA ALA A 91 37.54 8.80 -1.47
C ALA A 91 38.69 9.26 -2.37
N GLY A 92 38.71 10.53 -2.75
CA GLY A 92 39.76 11.05 -3.62
C GLY A 92 39.40 12.37 -4.28
N ILE A 93 40.12 12.68 -5.36
CA ILE A 93 39.85 13.85 -6.21
C ILE A 93 39.28 13.35 -7.53
N VAL A 94 38.19 13.97 -7.99
CA VAL A 94 37.61 13.70 -9.31
C VAL A 94 38.57 14.20 -10.39
N SER A 95 39.30 13.30 -11.04
CA SER A 95 40.29 13.68 -12.06
C SER A 95 39.64 14.06 -13.38
N ARG A 96 38.62 13.31 -13.81
CA ARG A 96 37.98 13.52 -15.11
C ARG A 96 36.58 12.92 -15.14
N ILE A 97 35.67 13.60 -15.83
CA ILE A 97 34.30 13.16 -16.09
C ILE A 97 34.11 13.03 -17.60
N VAL A 98 33.93 11.80 -18.09
CA VAL A 98 33.68 11.52 -19.50
C VAL A 98 32.19 11.26 -19.73
N ARG A 99 31.55 12.09 -20.55
CA ARG A 99 30.17 11.88 -20.97
C ARG A 99 30.11 10.84 -22.09
N LYS A 100 29.29 9.80 -21.93
CA LYS A 100 29.13 8.74 -22.95
C LYS A 100 28.13 9.16 -24.03
N GLU A 101 28.31 8.65 -25.25
CA GLU A 101 27.48 8.99 -26.42
C GLU A 101 25.99 8.66 -26.22
N LYS A 102 25.69 7.56 -25.53
CA LYS A 102 24.32 7.12 -25.20
C LYS A 102 23.75 7.78 -23.94
N GLY A 103 24.42 8.83 -23.44
CA GLY A 103 24.17 9.42 -22.13
C GLY A 103 24.83 8.62 -20.99
N GLY A 104 24.87 9.23 -19.80
CA GLY A 104 25.61 8.72 -18.65
C GLY A 104 27.05 9.26 -18.58
N TYR A 105 27.75 8.85 -17.53
CA TYR A 105 29.06 9.38 -17.15
C TYR A 105 30.03 8.25 -16.79
N GLU A 106 31.30 8.50 -17.04
CA GLU A 106 32.41 7.75 -16.49
C GLU A 106 33.25 8.70 -15.67
N ILE A 107 33.36 8.43 -14.38
CA ILE A 107 34.03 9.30 -13.42
C ILE A 107 35.30 8.61 -12.97
N ILE A 108 36.43 9.26 -13.22
CA ILE A 108 37.74 8.77 -12.79
C ILE A 108 38.08 9.47 -11.49
N ILE A 109 38.13 8.71 -10.41
CA ILE A 109 38.48 9.17 -9.06
C ILE A 109 39.91 8.72 -8.78
N VAL A 110 40.77 9.65 -8.38
CA VAL A 110 42.14 9.36 -7.99
C VAL A 110 42.26 9.51 -6.49
N ASP A 111 42.63 8.44 -5.80
CA ASP A 111 42.88 8.48 -4.36
C ASP A 111 44.09 9.39 -4.08
N ALA A 112 43.91 10.30 -3.13
CA ALA A 112 44.92 11.29 -2.78
C ALA A 112 46.11 10.70 -2.01
N SER A 113 45.98 9.49 -1.48
CA SER A 113 46.96 8.85 -0.59
C SER A 113 47.91 7.88 -1.30
N ASP A 114 47.41 7.11 -2.27
CA ASP A 114 48.17 6.05 -2.96
C ASP A 114 48.19 6.22 -4.50
N GLY A 115 47.44 7.18 -5.04
CA GLY A 115 47.35 7.46 -6.48
C GLY A 115 46.55 6.41 -7.27
N HIS A 116 45.89 5.46 -6.60
CA HIS A 116 45.05 4.47 -7.26
C HIS A 116 43.85 5.14 -7.94
N GLN A 117 43.54 4.68 -9.16
CA GLN A 117 42.42 5.18 -9.94
C GLN A 117 41.24 4.22 -9.87
N VAL A 118 40.07 4.74 -9.52
CA VAL A 118 38.80 4.01 -9.52
C VAL A 118 37.88 4.65 -10.56
N VAL A 119 37.20 3.81 -11.33
CA VAL A 119 36.29 4.25 -12.39
C VAL A 119 34.86 3.94 -12.00
N ASP A 120 34.07 4.98 -11.77
CA ASP A 120 32.64 4.87 -11.48
C ASP A 120 31.82 5.11 -12.75
N ILE A 121 31.00 4.12 -13.12
CA ILE A 121 30.17 4.17 -14.32
C ILE A 121 28.73 4.49 -13.91
N ILE A 122 28.20 5.58 -14.43
CA ILE A 122 26.85 6.06 -14.15
C ILE A 122 25.99 5.97 -15.43
N PRO A 123 24.86 5.24 -15.40
CA PRO A 123 23.96 5.13 -16.55
C PRO A 123 23.23 6.46 -16.82
N PRO A 124 22.60 6.61 -18.01
CA PRO A 124 21.78 7.78 -18.31
C PRO A 124 20.56 7.89 -17.38
N GLY A 125 20.30 9.09 -16.86
CA GLY A 125 19.11 9.40 -16.06
C GLY A 125 19.42 10.36 -14.91
N PRO A 126 20.24 9.95 -13.92
CA PRO A 126 20.64 10.81 -12.81
C PRO A 126 21.48 12.01 -13.28
N GLU A 127 21.24 13.18 -12.70
CA GLU A 127 22.05 14.38 -12.96
C GLU A 127 23.28 14.37 -12.06
N LEU A 128 24.42 14.83 -12.58
CA LEU A 128 25.68 14.85 -11.84
C LEU A 128 25.73 16.06 -10.91
N LEU A 129 26.20 15.86 -9.67
CA LEU A 129 26.35 16.92 -8.66
C LEU A 129 27.80 17.36 -8.45
N VAL A 130 28.76 16.54 -8.88
CA VAL A 130 30.19 16.79 -8.67
C VAL A 130 30.86 17.36 -9.92
N SER A 131 31.95 18.09 -9.72
CA SER A 131 32.76 18.67 -10.80
C SER A 131 34.18 18.10 -10.84
N GLU A 132 34.87 18.25 -11.97
CA GLU A 132 36.29 17.89 -12.08
C GLU A 132 37.14 18.74 -11.12
N GLY A 133 38.10 18.13 -10.45
CA GLY A 133 38.94 18.74 -9.42
C GLY A 133 38.35 18.76 -8.01
N GLU A 134 37.11 18.30 -7.83
CA GLU A 134 36.47 18.25 -6.52
C GLU A 134 37.00 17.08 -5.67
N SER A 135 37.20 17.32 -4.37
CA SER A 135 37.50 16.26 -3.41
C SER A 135 36.21 15.64 -2.87
N ILE A 136 36.09 14.32 -3.00
CA ILE A 136 34.94 13.52 -2.61
C ILE A 136 35.32 12.46 -1.58
N LYS A 137 34.36 12.09 -0.73
CA LYS A 137 34.51 11.03 0.28
C LYS A 137 33.93 9.71 -0.23
N LEU A 138 34.36 8.60 0.36
CA LEU A 138 33.72 7.30 0.17
C LEU A 138 32.22 7.41 0.46
N ASP A 139 31.40 6.78 -0.38
CA ASP A 139 29.93 6.79 -0.33
C ASP A 139 29.26 8.16 -0.49
N GLN A 140 30.01 9.22 -0.84
CA GLN A 140 29.42 10.51 -1.18
C GLN A 140 28.56 10.40 -2.45
N PRO A 141 27.34 10.95 -2.47
CA PRO A 141 26.51 10.94 -3.66
C PRO A 141 27.15 11.73 -4.81
N LEU A 142 27.34 11.07 -5.94
CA LEU A 142 27.85 11.68 -7.18
C LEU A 142 26.71 12.31 -8.00
N THR A 143 25.48 11.81 -7.81
CA THR A 143 24.31 12.22 -8.60
C THR A 143 23.14 12.66 -7.73
N SER A 144 22.23 13.42 -8.32
CA SER A 144 20.91 13.68 -7.75
C SER A 144 20.06 12.41 -7.73
N ASN A 145 18.97 12.42 -6.96
CA ASN A 145 18.00 11.32 -6.94
C ASN A 145 16.90 11.59 -7.99
N PRO A 146 16.86 10.85 -9.11
CA PRO A 146 15.82 11.06 -10.14
C PRO A 146 14.46 10.46 -9.76
N ASN A 147 14.36 9.70 -8.66
CA ASN A 147 13.15 9.00 -8.31
C ASN A 147 12.04 9.93 -7.80
N VAL A 148 10.96 10.01 -8.57
CA VAL A 148 9.69 10.68 -8.21
C VAL A 148 8.54 9.69 -7.97
N GLY A 149 8.88 8.40 -7.87
CA GLY A 149 7.95 7.31 -7.54
C GLY A 149 7.95 6.97 -6.06
N GLY A 150 7.22 5.92 -5.71
CA GLY A 150 7.16 5.41 -4.34
C GLY A 150 6.29 4.17 -4.21
N PHE A 151 6.56 3.41 -3.15
CA PHE A 151 5.75 2.29 -2.70
C PHE A 151 5.06 2.67 -1.39
N GLY A 152 3.76 2.41 -1.31
CA GLY A 152 2.94 2.61 -0.13
C GLY A 152 2.23 1.33 0.27
N GLN A 153 1.98 1.19 1.57
CA GLN A 153 1.23 0.08 2.15
C GLN A 153 0.02 0.64 2.89
N GLY A 154 -1.05 -0.14 2.90
CA GLY A 154 -2.25 0.16 3.67
C GLY A 154 -2.90 -1.12 4.18
N ASP A 155 -3.58 -0.99 5.30
CA ASP A 155 -4.37 -2.01 5.93
C ASP A 155 -5.83 -1.56 6.03
N ALA A 156 -6.72 -2.53 5.91
CA ALA A 156 -8.14 -2.37 6.10
C ALA A 156 -8.69 -3.63 6.76
N GLU A 157 -9.93 -3.55 7.25
CA GLU A 157 -10.61 -4.71 7.82
C GLU A 157 -12.00 -4.84 7.21
N ILE A 158 -12.45 -6.07 7.05
CA ILE A 158 -13.78 -6.40 6.55
C ILE A 158 -14.48 -7.35 7.52
N VAL A 159 -15.74 -7.06 7.84
CA VAL A 159 -16.55 -7.96 8.67
C VAL A 159 -17.33 -8.89 7.74
N LEU A 160 -17.04 -10.18 7.83
CA LEU A 160 -17.89 -11.20 7.22
C LEU A 160 -19.09 -11.44 8.15
N GLN A 161 -20.23 -10.86 7.80
CA GLN A 161 -21.41 -10.84 8.66
C GLN A 161 -22.42 -11.92 8.31
N ASP A 162 -23.07 -12.48 9.35
CA ASP A 162 -24.23 -13.34 9.22
C ASP A 162 -25.52 -12.50 9.37
N PRO A 163 -26.41 -12.48 8.37
CA PRO A 163 -27.69 -11.77 8.46
C PRO A 163 -28.54 -12.17 9.69
N LEU A 164 -28.46 -13.42 10.14
CA LEU A 164 -29.22 -13.89 11.31
C LEU A 164 -28.75 -13.22 12.60
N ARG A 165 -27.44 -12.93 12.74
CA ARG A 165 -26.91 -12.18 13.89
C ARG A 165 -27.47 -10.76 13.93
N ALA A 166 -27.58 -10.11 12.77
CA ALA A 166 -28.15 -8.78 12.67
C ALA A 166 -29.65 -8.78 12.99
N GLN A 167 -30.41 -9.76 12.48
CA GLN A 167 -31.84 -9.91 12.80
C GLN A 167 -32.08 -10.16 14.30
N GLY A 168 -31.29 -11.05 14.91
CA GLY A 168 -31.36 -11.31 16.35
C GLY A 168 -31.04 -10.07 17.18
N LEU A 169 -30.03 -9.29 16.78
CA LEU A 169 -29.69 -8.02 17.41
C LEU A 169 -30.85 -7.01 17.34
N LEU A 170 -31.49 -6.87 16.17
CA LEU A 170 -32.63 -5.96 16.02
C LEU A 170 -33.81 -6.32 16.92
N PHE A 171 -34.13 -7.62 17.00
CA PHE A 171 -35.19 -8.09 17.90
C PHE A 171 -34.84 -7.82 19.37
N PHE A 172 -33.60 -8.09 19.76
CA PHE A 172 -33.12 -7.80 21.11
C PHE A 172 -33.25 -6.30 21.44
N LEU A 173 -32.80 -5.41 20.55
CA LEU A 173 -32.92 -3.96 20.74
C LEU A 173 -34.38 -3.51 20.86
N ALA A 174 -35.28 -4.05 20.04
CA ALA A 174 -36.71 -3.78 20.16
C ALA A 174 -37.27 -4.22 21.52
N SER A 175 -36.85 -5.40 22.03
CA SER A 175 -37.25 -5.89 23.34
C SER A 175 -36.75 -4.98 24.48
N VAL A 176 -35.53 -4.46 24.38
CA VAL A 176 -34.95 -3.52 25.35
C VAL A 176 -35.72 -2.21 25.36
N ILE A 177 -36.05 -1.65 24.18
CA ILE A 177 -36.86 -0.43 24.08
C ILE A 177 -38.23 -0.65 24.72
N LEU A 178 -38.88 -1.79 24.45
CA LEU A 178 -40.18 -2.12 25.04
C LEU A 178 -40.11 -2.21 26.57
N ALA A 179 -39.07 -2.87 27.11
CA ALA A 179 -38.85 -2.97 28.55
C ALA A 179 -38.62 -1.59 29.19
N GLN A 180 -37.81 -0.74 28.56
CA GLN A 180 -37.57 0.63 29.02
C GLN A 180 -38.87 1.45 29.08
N ILE A 181 -39.71 1.37 28.05
CA ILE A 181 -41.02 2.04 28.02
C ILE A 181 -41.90 1.54 29.18
N PHE A 182 -42.00 0.23 29.37
CA PHE A 182 -42.83 -0.32 30.45
C PHE A 182 -42.34 0.05 31.84
N LEU A 183 -41.03 0.08 32.08
CA LEU A 183 -40.47 0.52 33.36
C LEU A 183 -40.82 1.98 33.66
N VAL A 184 -40.70 2.87 32.67
CA VAL A 184 -41.07 4.29 32.84
C VAL A 184 -42.57 4.45 33.08
N LEU A 185 -43.41 3.77 32.29
CA LEU A 185 -44.86 3.82 32.47
C LEU A 185 -45.26 3.28 33.85
N LYS A 186 -44.65 2.19 34.30
CA LYS A 186 -44.93 1.62 35.63
C LYS A 186 -44.50 2.55 36.75
N LYS A 187 -43.32 3.18 36.63
CA LYS A 187 -42.86 4.22 37.57
C LYS A 187 -43.87 5.37 37.62
N LYS A 188 -44.29 5.91 36.47
CA LYS A 188 -45.29 6.99 36.40
C LYS A 188 -46.66 6.59 36.96
N GLN A 189 -47.06 5.34 36.80
CA GLN A 189 -48.25 4.81 37.43
C GLN A 189 -48.11 4.81 38.96
N PHE A 190 -46.97 4.36 39.50
CA PHE A 190 -46.75 4.29 40.94
C PHE A 190 -46.61 5.67 41.59
N GLU A 191 -45.95 6.63 40.93
CA GLU A 191 -45.86 8.03 41.38
C GLU A 191 -47.26 8.64 41.62
N LYS A 192 -48.28 8.27 40.80
CA LYS A 192 -49.66 8.73 41.02
C LYS A 192 -50.30 8.17 42.29
N VAL A 193 -49.98 6.93 42.65
CA VAL A 193 -50.49 6.30 43.88
C VAL A 193 -49.85 6.95 45.11
N GLN A 194 -48.53 7.14 45.09
CA GLN A 194 -47.80 7.82 46.16
C GLN A 194 -48.33 9.25 46.40
N LEU A 195 -48.63 9.99 45.32
CA LEU A 195 -49.25 11.31 45.41
C LEU A 195 -50.63 11.30 46.08
N TYR A 196 -51.42 10.24 45.87
CA TYR A 196 -52.74 10.10 46.49
C TYR A 196 -52.64 9.73 47.97
N GLU A 197 -51.73 8.83 48.32
CA GLU A 197 -51.55 8.35 49.70
C GLU A 197 -50.77 9.33 50.59
N MET A 198 -50.14 10.39 50.01
CA MET A 198 -49.28 11.38 50.67
C MET A 198 -48.18 10.79 51.58
N ASN A 199 -47.90 9.49 51.42
CA ASN A 199 -46.84 8.76 52.09
C ASN A 199 -45.83 8.32 51.03
N PHE A 200 -44.58 8.73 51.22
CA PHE A 200 -43.48 8.54 50.28
C PHE A 200 -42.68 7.27 50.58
#